data_AF-A0A916SKT5-F1
#
_entry.id   AF-A0A916SKT5-F1
#
_cell.length_a   1.000
_cell.length_b   1.000
_cell.length_c   1.000
_cell.angle_alpha   90.00
_cell.angle_beta   90.00
_cell.angle_gamma   90.00
#
_symmetry.space_group_name_H-M   'P 1'
#
loop_
_entity.id
_entity.type
_entity.pdbx_description
1 polymer ?
#
loop_
_entity_poly.entity_id
_entity_poly.type
_entity_poly.pdbx_seq_one_letter_code
_entity_poly.pdbx_strand_id
1 'polypeptide(L)'
;MVVIIGLTSAAAIRNATSGERATNNIRLQSQAQQYAEAALRYCESEVTKANDTRVATLRNANIVQTAFGAPQAGWEDPATWTGAGLASASRTTLPIAQIKSDDSSVTPATRPQCVAERQILADGGLVMVITARGFSPGYTANANGITTGGSVVWLQSISYLE
;
A
#
# COMPACT_ATOMS: atom_id res chain seq x y z
N MET A 1 52.76 10.62 -1.87
CA MET A 1 51.70 10.88 -0.85
C MET A 1 50.41 11.43 -1.43
N VAL A 2 50.43 12.40 -2.35
CA VAL A 2 49.19 13.02 -2.92
C VAL A 2 48.23 12.01 -3.56
N VAL A 3 48.75 11.00 -4.27
CA VAL A 3 47.94 9.95 -4.90
C VAL A 3 47.20 9.08 -3.87
N ILE A 4 47.84 8.76 -2.74
CA ILE A 4 47.26 7.94 -1.67
C ILE A 4 46.15 8.72 -0.94
N ILE A 5 46.38 10.01 -0.69
CA ILE A 5 45.38 10.90 -0.08
C ILE A 5 44.18 11.12 -1.03
N GLY A 6 44.44 11.23 -2.34
CA GLY A 6 43.37 11.32 -3.35
C GLY A 6 42.52 10.06 -3.44
N LEU A 7 43.15 8.88 -3.45
CA LEU A 7 42.45 7.59 -3.51
C LEU A 7 41.61 7.30 -2.25
N THR A 8 42.14 7.62 -1.07
CA THR A 8 41.42 7.46 0.21
C THR A 8 40.25 8.44 0.33
N SER A 9 40.42 9.69 -0.08
CA SER A 9 39.33 10.68 -0.12
C SER A 9 38.21 10.26 -1.08
N ALA A 10 38.56 9.78 -2.27
CA ALA A 10 37.58 9.29 -3.25
C ALA A 10 36.85 8.02 -2.79
N ALA A 11 37.50 7.16 -2.00
CA ALA A 11 36.85 6.00 -1.39
C ALA A 11 35.89 6.41 -0.27
N ALA A 12 36.28 7.36 0.59
CA ALA A 12 35.45 7.89 1.66
C ALA A 12 34.17 8.56 1.12
N ILE A 13 34.27 9.39 0.07
CA ILE A 13 33.11 10.03 -0.57
C ILE A 13 32.16 8.98 -1.17
N ARG A 14 32.69 7.96 -1.86
CA ARG A 14 31.86 6.90 -2.44
C ARG A 14 31.13 6.07 -1.38
N ASN A 15 31.81 5.76 -0.27
CA ASN A 15 31.22 5.03 0.84
C ASN A 15 30.15 5.86 1.56
N ALA A 16 30.40 7.17 1.77
CA ALA A 16 29.42 8.09 2.33
C ALA A 16 28.16 8.17 1.47
N THR A 17 28.31 8.42 0.16
CA THR A 17 27.18 8.45 -0.79
C THR A 17 26.40 7.13 -0.84
N SER A 18 27.11 5.99 -0.77
CA SER A 18 26.46 4.67 -0.75
C SER A 18 25.68 4.43 0.54
N GLY A 19 26.24 4.82 1.69
CA GLY A 19 25.58 4.74 2.99
C GLY A 19 24.35 5.66 3.10
N GLU A 20 24.45 6.89 2.59
CA GLU A 20 23.33 7.82 2.52
C GLU A 20 22.19 7.27 1.65
N ARG A 21 22.51 6.71 0.48
CA ARG A 21 21.52 6.07 -0.40
C ARG A 21 20.83 4.88 0.27
N ALA A 22 21.59 4.01 0.93
CA ALA A 22 21.05 2.87 1.66
C ALA A 22 20.10 3.32 2.78
N THR A 23 20.54 4.30 3.58
CA THR A 23 19.75 4.85 4.69
C THR A 23 18.47 5.53 4.18
N ASN A 24 18.57 6.30 3.10
CA ASN A 24 17.41 6.96 2.51
C ASN A 24 16.40 5.92 1.97
N ASN A 25 16.86 4.84 1.32
CA ASN A 25 15.97 3.79 0.83
C ASN A 25 15.23 3.09 1.98
N ILE A 26 15.91 2.78 3.09
CA ILE A 26 15.29 2.22 4.29
C ILE A 26 14.25 3.18 4.87
N ARG A 27 14.57 4.48 4.91
CA ARG A 27 13.62 5.50 5.37
C ARG A 27 12.38 5.58 4.48
N LEU A 28 12.55 5.54 3.15
CA LEU A 28 11.42 5.57 2.23
C LEU A 28 10.55 4.31 2.33
N GLN A 29 11.17 3.14 2.49
CA GLN A 29 10.47 1.88 2.68
C GLN A 29 9.70 1.84 4.01
N SER A 30 10.32 2.26 5.12
CA SER A 30 9.66 2.31 6.43
C SER A 30 8.48 3.28 6.47
N GLN A 31 8.57 4.42 5.76
CA GLN A 31 7.42 5.33 5.62
C GLN A 31 6.29 4.70 4.79
N ALA A 32 6.62 4.06 3.66
CA ALA A 32 5.63 3.35 2.86
C ALA A 32 4.96 2.21 3.65
N GLN A 33 5.72 1.48 4.49
CA GLN A 33 5.21 0.46 5.39
C GLN A 33 4.19 1.03 6.39
N GLN A 34 4.54 2.11 7.10
CA GLN A 34 3.63 2.75 8.07
C GLN A 34 2.32 3.19 7.41
N TYR A 35 2.41 3.74 6.20
CA TYR A 35 1.25 4.12 5.42
C TYR A 35 0.39 2.93 4.95
N ALA A 36 1.02 1.81 4.58
CA ALA A 36 0.32 0.58 4.23
C ALA A 36 -0.42 0.01 5.44
N GLU A 37 0.22 0.01 6.62
CA GLU A 37 -0.40 -0.44 7.87
C GLU A 37 -1.58 0.45 8.28
N ALA A 38 -1.45 1.78 8.13
CA ALA A 38 -2.55 2.71 8.40
C ALA A 38 -3.76 2.45 7.48
N ALA A 39 -3.51 2.20 6.19
CA ALA A 39 -4.57 1.85 5.25
C ALA A 39 -5.23 0.51 5.58
N LEU A 40 -4.42 -0.49 5.95
CA LEU A 40 -4.91 -1.82 6.33
C LEU A 40 -5.84 -1.74 7.53
N ARG A 41 -5.36 -1.13 8.63
CA ARG A 41 -6.13 -0.97 9.87
C ARG A 41 -7.41 -0.18 9.67
N TYR A 42 -7.37 0.87 8.86
CA TYR A 42 -8.56 1.65 8.55
C TYR A 42 -9.62 0.78 7.87
N CYS A 43 -9.22 0.02 6.84
CA CYS A 43 -10.17 -0.80 6.10
C CYS A 43 -10.68 -1.98 6.92
N GLU A 44 -9.84 -2.60 7.75
CA GLU A 44 -10.24 -3.58 8.76
C GLU A 44 -11.30 -3.01 9.72
N SER A 45 -11.09 -1.79 10.22
CA SER A 45 -12.05 -1.13 11.11
C SER A 45 -13.35 -0.72 10.41
N GLU A 46 -13.31 -0.46 9.10
CA GLU A 46 -14.51 -0.14 8.33
C GLU A 46 -15.34 -1.38 8.00
N VAL A 47 -14.70 -2.51 7.68
CA VAL A 47 -15.42 -3.75 7.38
C VAL A 47 -16.10 -4.37 8.60
N THR A 48 -15.66 -4.06 9.83
CA THR A 48 -16.31 -4.53 11.06
C THR A 48 -17.56 -3.74 11.41
N LYS A 49 -17.74 -2.52 10.85
CA LYS A 49 -18.94 -1.71 11.05
C LYS A 49 -20.16 -2.31 10.33
N ALA A 50 -21.36 -1.87 10.71
CA ALA A 50 -22.59 -2.20 10.00
C ALA A 50 -22.54 -1.64 8.57
N ASN A 51 -23.04 -2.39 7.58
CA ASN A 51 -22.92 -2.08 6.15
C ASN A 51 -23.22 -0.63 5.78
N ASP A 52 -24.30 -0.05 6.32
CA ASP A 52 -24.75 1.28 5.92
C ASP A 52 -23.90 2.40 6.53
N THR A 53 -23.19 2.10 7.62
CA THR A 53 -22.30 3.02 8.34
C THR A 53 -20.85 3.01 7.83
N ARG A 54 -20.51 2.05 6.96
CA ARG A 54 -19.19 1.97 6.34
C ARG A 54 -18.99 3.08 5.32
N VAL A 55 -17.74 3.40 5.03
CA VAL A 55 -17.35 4.14 3.83
C VAL A 55 -17.98 3.48 2.58
N ALA A 56 -18.48 4.31 1.65
CA ALA A 56 -19.27 3.85 0.51
C ALA A 56 -18.60 2.73 -0.29
N THR A 57 -17.28 2.80 -0.47
CA THR A 57 -16.47 1.81 -1.20
C THR A 57 -16.42 0.45 -0.49
N LEU A 58 -16.48 0.38 0.84
CA LEU A 58 -16.41 -0.87 1.62
C LEU A 58 -17.78 -1.44 2.01
N ARG A 59 -18.84 -0.96 1.36
CA ARG A 59 -20.17 -1.57 1.47
C ARG A 59 -20.20 -2.90 0.74
N ASN A 60 -21.01 -3.83 1.23
CA ASN A 60 -21.11 -5.19 0.71
C ASN A 60 -21.40 -5.24 -0.80
N ALA A 61 -22.14 -4.26 -1.34
CA ALA A 61 -22.43 -4.16 -2.78
C ALA A 61 -21.18 -3.94 -3.66
N ASN A 62 -20.11 -3.38 -3.08
CA ASN A 62 -18.87 -3.06 -3.78
C ASN A 62 -17.75 -4.08 -3.50
N ILE A 63 -17.94 -4.96 -2.52
CA ILE A 63 -16.99 -6.02 -2.18
C ILE A 63 -17.28 -7.22 -3.04
N VAL A 64 -16.40 -7.48 -4.00
CA VAL A 64 -16.50 -8.65 -4.88
C VAL A 64 -16.19 -9.94 -4.12
N GLN A 65 -16.78 -11.02 -4.61
CA GLN A 65 -16.58 -12.37 -4.08
C GLN A 65 -15.86 -13.21 -5.15
N THR A 66 -14.72 -13.79 -4.78
CA THR A 66 -13.88 -14.66 -5.62
C THR A 66 -13.78 -16.05 -4.99
N ALA A 67 -13.56 -17.07 -5.81
CA ALA A 67 -13.30 -18.42 -5.29
C ALA A 67 -11.85 -18.52 -4.83
N PHE A 68 -11.59 -19.26 -3.75
CA PHE A 68 -10.23 -19.61 -3.34
C PHE A 68 -9.53 -20.39 -4.47
N GLY A 69 -8.33 -19.95 -4.84
CA GLY A 69 -7.58 -20.54 -5.96
C GLY A 69 -8.11 -20.14 -7.35
N ALA A 70 -8.98 -19.13 -7.46
CA ALA A 70 -9.30 -18.53 -8.75
C ALA A 70 -8.01 -18.05 -9.46
N PRO A 71 -7.95 -18.14 -10.80
CA PRO A 71 -6.73 -17.81 -11.55
C PRO A 71 -6.29 -16.34 -11.44
N GLN A 72 -7.16 -15.45 -10.96
CA GLN A 72 -6.83 -14.06 -10.66
C GLN A 72 -7.72 -13.56 -9.52
N ALA A 73 -7.12 -13.22 -8.38
CA ALA A 73 -7.83 -12.51 -7.31
C ALA A 73 -8.06 -11.04 -7.72
N GLY A 74 -9.09 -10.40 -7.15
CA GLY A 74 -9.40 -9.02 -7.50
C GLY A 74 -8.32 -8.04 -7.09
N TRP A 75 -7.63 -8.29 -5.98
CA TRP A 75 -6.48 -7.50 -5.55
C TRP A 75 -5.22 -7.69 -6.41
N GLU A 76 -5.06 -8.85 -7.06
CA GLU A 76 -3.90 -9.18 -7.91
C GLU A 76 -3.98 -8.43 -9.25
N ASP A 77 -5.19 -8.11 -9.71
CA ASP A 77 -5.43 -7.36 -10.93
C ASP A 77 -4.86 -5.93 -10.81
N PRO A 78 -3.83 -5.56 -11.60
CA PRO A 78 -3.28 -4.21 -11.57
C PRO A 78 -4.32 -3.14 -11.92
N ALA A 79 -5.32 -3.47 -12.74
CA ALA A 79 -6.38 -2.55 -13.12
C ALA A 79 -7.29 -2.19 -11.93
N THR A 80 -7.39 -3.03 -10.90
CA THR A 80 -8.14 -2.73 -9.67
C THR A 80 -7.60 -1.44 -9.04
N TRP A 81 -6.29 -1.28 -9.10
CA TRP A 81 -5.57 -0.20 -8.47
C TRP A 81 -5.53 1.09 -9.29
N THR A 82 -5.91 1.03 -10.57
CA THR A 82 -6.13 2.20 -11.43
C THR A 82 -7.60 2.58 -11.55
N GLY A 83 -8.53 1.66 -11.24
CA GLY A 83 -9.96 1.91 -11.12
C GLY A 83 -10.83 1.19 -12.14
N ALA A 84 -10.30 0.17 -12.81
CA ALA A 84 -11.00 -0.58 -13.86
C ALA A 84 -11.01 -2.11 -13.64
N GLY A 85 -10.30 -2.62 -12.63
CA GLY A 85 -10.21 -4.06 -12.36
C GLY A 85 -11.32 -4.62 -11.49
N LEU A 86 -11.28 -5.92 -11.26
CA LEU A 86 -12.35 -6.69 -10.62
C LEU A 86 -12.75 -6.14 -9.23
N ALA A 87 -11.79 -5.81 -8.37
CA ALA A 87 -12.07 -5.29 -7.03
C ALA A 87 -11.97 -3.75 -6.96
N SER A 88 -12.02 -3.05 -8.11
CA SER A 88 -11.88 -1.59 -8.15
C SER A 88 -12.96 -0.84 -7.38
N ALA A 89 -14.16 -1.41 -7.27
CA ALA A 89 -15.28 -0.81 -6.54
C ALA A 89 -15.02 -0.74 -5.02
N SER A 90 -14.28 -1.69 -4.45
CA SER A 90 -13.89 -1.70 -3.04
C SER A 90 -12.60 -0.94 -2.76
N ARG A 91 -11.94 -0.42 -3.81
CA ARG A 91 -10.73 0.39 -3.66
C ARG A 91 -11.04 1.66 -2.88
N THR A 92 -10.46 1.75 -1.69
CA THR A 92 -10.66 2.86 -0.76
C THR A 92 -9.36 3.64 -0.62
N THR A 93 -9.44 4.96 -0.77
CA THR A 93 -8.29 5.85 -0.50
C THR A 93 -8.41 6.38 0.92
N LEU A 94 -7.38 6.15 1.73
CA LEU A 94 -7.37 6.49 3.15
C LEU A 94 -7.54 8.00 3.37
N PRO A 95 -8.56 8.47 4.13
CA PRO A 95 -8.76 9.88 4.48
C PRO A 95 -7.48 10.55 4.99
N ILE A 96 -7.19 11.78 4.54
CA ILE A 96 -5.96 12.48 4.95
C ILE A 96 -5.88 12.67 6.48
N ALA A 97 -7.04 12.85 7.13
CA ALA A 97 -7.18 12.96 8.57
C ALA A 97 -6.70 11.70 9.34
N GLN A 98 -6.56 10.55 8.68
CA GLN A 98 -6.09 9.31 9.30
C GLN A 98 -4.55 9.17 9.30
N ILE A 99 -3.85 10.02 8.55
CA ILE A 99 -2.38 9.92 8.36
C ILE A 99 -1.64 11.24 8.57
N LYS A 100 -2.38 12.33 8.79
CA LYS A 100 -1.84 13.67 8.96
C LYS A 100 -2.18 14.15 10.37
N SER A 101 -1.17 14.57 11.11
CA SER A 101 -1.35 15.36 12.33
C SER A 101 -1.67 16.81 11.97
N ASP A 102 -2.45 17.49 12.80
CA ASP A 102 -2.77 18.92 12.63
C ASP A 102 -1.51 19.80 12.61
N ASP A 103 -0.44 19.38 13.30
CA ASP A 103 0.83 20.10 13.40
C ASP A 103 1.79 19.88 12.22
N SER A 104 1.43 19.02 11.25
CA SER A 104 2.28 18.74 10.09
C SER A 104 1.70 19.33 8.81
N SER A 105 2.48 20.12 8.09
CA SER A 105 2.10 20.58 6.74
C SER A 105 2.38 19.54 5.64
N VAL A 106 3.05 18.43 5.99
CA VAL A 106 3.47 17.42 5.01
C VAL A 106 2.29 16.50 4.69
N THR A 107 1.83 16.55 3.44
CA THR A 107 0.85 15.62 2.89
C THR A 107 1.50 14.74 1.82
N PRO A 108 1.32 13.41 1.88
CA PRO A 108 1.84 12.55 0.82
C PRO A 108 1.14 12.85 -0.51
N ALA A 109 1.93 12.94 -1.59
CA ALA A 109 1.41 13.20 -2.93
C ALA A 109 0.44 12.10 -3.39
N THR A 110 0.78 10.84 -3.09
CA THR A 110 -0.10 9.69 -3.29
C THR A 110 -0.56 9.16 -1.95
N ARG A 111 -1.87 9.19 -1.73
CA ARG A 111 -2.45 8.71 -0.47
C ARG A 111 -2.48 7.18 -0.44
N PRO A 112 -2.36 6.57 0.74
CA PRO A 112 -2.44 5.12 0.90
C PRO A 112 -3.82 4.60 0.49
N GLN A 113 -3.86 3.36 0.02
CA GLN A 113 -5.08 2.75 -0.52
C GLN A 113 -5.23 1.33 0.00
N CYS A 114 -6.46 0.86 0.06
CA CYS A 114 -6.78 -0.53 0.33
C CYS A 114 -7.85 -1.04 -0.63
N VAL A 115 -7.98 -2.35 -0.73
CA VAL A 115 -9.02 -3.07 -1.46
C VAL A 115 -9.49 -4.19 -0.54
N ALA A 116 -10.81 -4.42 -0.51
CA ALA A 116 -11.40 -5.53 0.23
C ALA A 116 -12.11 -6.48 -0.76
N GLU A 117 -11.88 -7.78 -0.60
CA GLU A 117 -12.58 -8.81 -1.35
C GLU A 117 -12.97 -9.96 -0.42
N ARG A 118 -13.99 -10.72 -0.81
CA ARG A 118 -14.39 -11.95 -0.13
C ARG A 118 -13.86 -13.14 -0.90
N GLN A 119 -13.24 -14.07 -0.22
CA GLN A 119 -12.86 -15.35 -0.81
C GLN A 119 -13.69 -16.47 -0.21
N ILE A 120 -14.23 -17.34 -1.07
CA ILE A 120 -14.92 -18.57 -0.66
C ILE A 120 -13.89 -19.70 -0.64
N LEU A 121 -13.64 -20.28 0.54
CA LEU A 121 -12.79 -21.44 0.71
C LEU A 121 -13.44 -22.69 0.13
N ALA A 122 -12.63 -23.74 -0.08
CA ALA A 122 -13.09 -25.00 -0.64
C ALA A 122 -14.14 -25.72 0.24
N ASP A 123 -14.18 -25.43 1.53
CA ASP A 123 -15.16 -25.93 2.49
C ASP A 123 -16.45 -25.07 2.57
N GLY A 124 -16.54 -24.01 1.75
CA GLY A 124 -17.65 -23.07 1.75
C GLY A 124 -17.51 -21.94 2.79
N GLY A 125 -16.43 -21.93 3.58
CA GLY A 125 -16.11 -20.84 4.50
C GLY A 125 -15.86 -19.54 3.74
N LEU A 126 -16.20 -18.40 4.34
CA LEU A 126 -16.03 -17.09 3.73
C LEU A 126 -14.99 -16.30 4.52
N VAL A 127 -13.93 -15.86 3.83
CA VAL A 127 -12.90 -15.00 4.40
C VAL A 127 -12.90 -13.64 3.73
N MET A 128 -12.58 -12.61 4.49
CA MET A 128 -12.31 -11.27 4.00
C MET A 128 -10.81 -11.13 3.77
N VAL A 129 -10.42 -10.83 2.54
CA VAL A 129 -9.05 -10.50 2.17
C VAL A 129 -8.97 -8.99 1.96
N ILE A 130 -8.17 -8.34 2.79
CA ILE A 130 -7.92 -6.90 2.70
C ILE A 130 -6.47 -6.72 2.29
N THR A 131 -6.27 -6.13 1.12
CA THR A 131 -4.94 -5.78 0.62
C THR A 131 -4.79 -4.27 0.70
N ALA A 132 -3.72 -3.79 1.32
CA ALA A 132 -3.39 -2.39 1.44
C ALA A 132 -2.05 -2.08 0.79
N ARG A 133 -1.92 -0.86 0.29
CA ARG A 133 -0.67 -0.34 -0.25
C ARG A 133 -0.37 1.06 0.25
N GLY A 134 0.89 1.24 0.64
CA GLY A 134 1.45 2.50 1.11
C GLY A 134 2.53 3.01 0.17
N PHE A 135 2.64 4.34 0.07
CA PHE A 135 3.50 5.01 -0.88
C PHE A 135 4.50 5.91 -0.16
N SER A 136 5.76 5.86 -0.57
CA SER A 136 6.78 6.78 -0.04
C SER A 136 6.55 8.23 -0.54
N PRO A 137 7.04 9.27 0.15
CA PRO A 137 6.83 10.69 -0.25
C PRO A 137 7.38 11.16 -1.60
N GLY A 138 8.04 10.28 -2.37
CA GLY A 138 8.50 10.55 -3.74
C GLY A 138 8.00 9.51 -4.74
N TYR A 139 6.92 8.80 -4.41
CA TYR A 139 6.34 7.79 -5.28
C TYR A 139 5.84 8.41 -6.58
N THR A 140 6.25 7.83 -7.70
CA THR A 140 5.75 8.15 -9.02
C THR A 140 5.41 6.86 -9.77
N ALA A 141 4.38 6.94 -10.61
CA ALA A 141 3.94 5.84 -11.46
C ALA A 141 3.71 6.32 -12.89
N ASN A 142 3.79 5.40 -13.84
CA ASN A 142 3.36 5.65 -15.22
C ASN A 142 1.83 5.60 -15.35
N ALA A 143 1.31 5.87 -16.54
CA ALA A 143 -0.14 5.84 -16.82
C ALA A 143 -0.81 4.47 -16.53
N ASN A 144 -0.03 3.40 -16.50
CA ASN A 144 -0.50 2.05 -16.21
C ASN A 144 -0.43 1.70 -14.71
N GLY A 145 -0.06 2.66 -13.84
CA GLY A 145 0.06 2.45 -12.40
C GLY A 145 1.32 1.70 -11.97
N ILE A 146 2.28 1.50 -12.87
CA ILE A 146 3.56 0.85 -12.57
C ILE A 146 4.50 1.87 -11.95
N THR A 147 5.09 1.52 -10.80
CA THR A 147 6.06 2.34 -10.08
C THR A 147 7.27 2.67 -10.94
N THR A 148 7.56 3.95 -11.13
CA THR A 148 8.76 4.44 -11.84
C THR A 148 9.75 5.13 -10.91
N GLY A 149 9.32 5.51 -9.71
CA GLY A 149 10.18 6.12 -8.69
C GLY A 149 9.60 5.97 -7.29
N GLY A 150 10.47 6.01 -6.28
CA GLY A 150 10.12 5.81 -4.88
C GLY A 150 9.88 4.34 -4.53
N SER A 151 9.11 4.12 -3.46
CA SER A 151 8.77 2.80 -2.94
C SER A 151 7.26 2.66 -2.77
N VAL A 152 6.77 1.45 -3.06
CA VAL A 152 5.43 1.00 -2.71
C VAL A 152 5.55 -0.27 -1.87
N VAL A 153 4.77 -0.34 -0.81
CA VAL A 153 4.71 -1.50 0.07
C VAL A 153 3.29 -2.05 0.02
N TRP A 154 3.19 -3.37 -0.08
CA TRP A 154 1.94 -4.11 -0.11
C TRP A 154 1.81 -4.94 1.16
N LEU A 155 0.66 -4.86 1.82
CA LEU A 155 0.32 -5.67 2.98
C LEU A 155 -1.03 -6.33 2.74
N GLN A 156 -1.19 -7.53 3.29
CA GLN A 156 -2.42 -8.28 3.19
C GLN A 156 -2.81 -8.83 4.54
N SER A 157 -4.10 -8.75 4.84
CA SER A 157 -4.73 -9.36 6.00
C SER A 157 -5.86 -10.25 5.53
N ILE A 158 -5.99 -11.41 6.16
CA ILE A 158 -7.03 -12.41 5.88
C ILE A 158 -7.72 -12.69 7.21
N SER A 159 -9.02 -12.43 7.26
CA SER A 159 -9.85 -12.65 8.45
C SER A 159 -11.06 -13.50 8.10
N TYR A 160 -11.43 -14.42 9.00
CA TYR A 160 -12.65 -15.20 8.86
C TYR A 160 -13.86 -14.31 9.13
N LEU A 161 -14.89 -14.44 8.30
CA LEU A 161 -16.21 -13.89 8.58
C LEU A 161 -17.04 -15.01 9.21
N GLU A 162 -17.23 -14.93 10.52
CA GLU A 162 -18.21 -15.77 11.25
C GLU A 162 -19.65 -15.40 10.89
#